data_AF-Q8GFA7-F1
#
_entry.id   AF-Q8GFA7-F1
#
_cell.length_a   1.000
_cell.length_b   1.000
_cell.length_c   1.000
_cell.angle_alpha   90.00
_cell.angle_beta   90.00
_cell.angle_gamma   90.00
#
_symmetry.space_group_name_H-M   'P 1'
#
loop_
_entity.id
_entity.type
_entity.pdbx_description
1 polymer ?
#
loop_
_entity_poly.entity_id
_entity_poly.type
_entity_poly.pdbx_seq_one_letter_code
_entity_poly.pdbx_strand_id
1 'polypeptide(L)'
;MDMREKWLYIDKMKNAVEKNDYESFQRIFNELQGNYLNIAPLMLLKNINNLILSAKNIRGCFRTHYYGSANPQLWETISAVLEHLNESSKIMQNYMNKHHEKDK
;
A
#
# COMPACT_ATOMS: atom_id res chain seq x y z
N MET A 1 -2.83 8.54 -19.79
CA MET A 1 -3.54 7.44 -19.10
C MET A 1 -4.36 8.04 -17.98
N ASP A 2 -5.66 7.82 -18.02
CA ASP A 2 -6.60 8.32 -17.02
C ASP A 2 -6.36 7.65 -15.65
N MET A 3 -6.81 8.29 -14.56
CA MET A 3 -6.66 7.74 -13.20
C MET A 3 -7.37 6.39 -13.04
N ARG A 4 -8.54 6.18 -13.68
CA ARG A 4 -9.23 4.88 -13.64
C ARG A 4 -8.42 3.78 -14.30
N GLU A 5 -7.80 4.08 -15.44
CA GLU A 5 -6.92 3.13 -16.14
C GLU A 5 -5.73 2.75 -15.28
N LYS A 6 -5.07 3.74 -14.63
CA LYS A 6 -3.96 3.48 -13.71
C LYS A 6 -4.38 2.55 -12.56
N TRP A 7 -5.55 2.76 -11.96
CA TRP A 7 -6.07 1.88 -10.90
C TRP A 7 -6.36 0.46 -11.38
N LEU A 8 -6.88 0.30 -12.59
CA LEU A 8 -7.14 -1.01 -13.19
C LEU A 8 -5.84 -1.80 -13.39
N TYR A 9 -4.77 -1.13 -13.84
CA TYR A 9 -3.45 -1.73 -13.97
C TYR A 9 -2.84 -2.13 -12.64
N ILE A 10 -2.98 -1.28 -11.61
CA ILE A 10 -2.55 -1.61 -10.24
C ILE A 10 -3.30 -2.83 -9.72
N ASP A 11 -4.59 -2.96 -10.02
CA ASP A 11 -5.37 -4.12 -9.58
C ASP A 11 -4.95 -5.41 -10.30
N LYS A 12 -4.71 -5.34 -11.61
CA LYS A 12 -4.15 -6.48 -12.37
C LYS A 12 -2.78 -6.91 -11.85
N MET A 13 -1.87 -5.96 -11.58
CA MET A 13 -0.55 -6.26 -11.01
C MET A 13 -0.66 -6.87 -9.62
N LYS A 14 -1.54 -6.32 -8.76
CA LYS A 14 -1.82 -6.89 -7.44
C LYS A 14 -2.31 -8.33 -7.54
N ASN A 15 -3.30 -8.59 -8.39
CA ASN A 15 -3.87 -9.93 -8.58
C ASN A 15 -2.83 -10.93 -9.11
N ALA A 16 -1.91 -10.49 -9.97
CA ALA A 16 -0.81 -11.32 -10.46
C ALA A 16 0.14 -11.70 -9.31
N VAL A 17 0.51 -10.74 -8.45
CA VAL A 17 1.34 -11.00 -7.27
C VAL A 17 0.64 -11.95 -6.28
N GLU A 18 -0.64 -11.72 -5.97
CA GLU A 18 -1.40 -12.58 -5.05
C GLU A 18 -1.53 -14.02 -5.53
N LYS A 19 -1.50 -14.24 -6.85
CA LYS A 19 -1.54 -15.58 -7.48
C LYS A 19 -0.17 -16.19 -7.73
N ASN A 20 0.92 -15.50 -7.38
CA ASN A 20 2.29 -15.85 -7.78
C ASN A 20 2.47 -16.01 -9.31
N ASP A 21 1.65 -15.30 -10.10
CA ASP A 21 1.72 -15.28 -11.56
C ASP A 21 2.69 -14.16 -12.03
N TYR A 22 3.99 -14.44 -11.87
CA TYR A 22 5.05 -13.49 -12.19
C TYR A 22 5.17 -13.20 -13.70
N GLU A 23 4.75 -14.13 -14.55
CA GLU A 23 4.73 -13.93 -16.01
C GLU A 23 3.68 -12.86 -16.38
N SER A 24 2.46 -12.98 -15.86
CA SER A 24 1.45 -11.94 -16.04
C SER A 24 1.89 -10.61 -15.44
N PHE A 25 2.50 -10.62 -14.25
CA PHE A 25 3.05 -9.40 -13.65
C PHE A 25 4.05 -8.73 -14.59
N GLN A 26 5.01 -9.47 -15.11
CA GLN A 26 6.06 -8.92 -15.97
C GLN A 26 5.52 -8.42 -17.31
N ARG A 27 4.53 -9.10 -17.89
CA ARG A 27 3.82 -8.62 -19.08
C ARG A 27 3.12 -7.28 -18.82
N ILE A 28 2.34 -7.19 -17.74
CA ILE A 28 1.63 -5.96 -17.36
C ILE A 28 2.63 -4.83 -17.07
N PHE A 29 3.72 -5.15 -16.38
CA PHE A 29 4.78 -4.19 -16.08
C PHE A 29 5.44 -3.64 -17.36
N ASN A 30 5.76 -4.52 -18.32
CA ASN A 30 6.36 -4.14 -19.60
C ASN A 30 5.40 -3.28 -20.45
N GLU A 31 4.09 -3.58 -20.45
CA GLU A 31 3.07 -2.73 -21.08
C GLU A 31 3.06 -1.30 -20.52
N LEU A 32 3.52 -1.12 -19.28
CA LEU A 32 3.48 0.13 -18.53
C LEU A 32 4.84 0.81 -18.40
N GLN A 33 5.90 0.30 -19.03
CA GLN A 33 7.28 0.71 -18.76
C GLN A 33 7.54 2.22 -18.98
N GLY A 34 6.76 2.88 -19.85
CA GLY A 34 6.78 4.34 -20.03
C GLY A 34 5.92 5.16 -19.06
N ASN A 35 4.97 4.53 -18.36
CA ASN A 35 4.09 5.16 -17.36
C ASN A 35 4.43 4.76 -15.93
N TYR A 36 5.50 4.00 -15.71
CA TYR A 36 5.85 3.46 -14.40
C TYR A 36 5.99 4.57 -13.33
N LEU A 37 6.64 5.69 -13.67
CA LEU A 37 6.78 6.84 -12.76
C LEU A 37 5.44 7.45 -12.32
N ASN A 38 4.39 7.28 -13.13
CA ASN A 38 3.04 7.75 -12.83
C ASN A 38 2.20 6.74 -12.03
N ILE A 39 2.60 5.47 -12.02
CA ILE A 39 1.84 4.35 -11.42
C ILE A 39 2.47 3.87 -10.12
N ALA A 40 3.80 3.89 -10.02
CA ALA A 40 4.54 3.46 -8.85
C ALA A 40 4.11 4.20 -7.56
N PRO A 41 3.91 5.54 -7.56
CA PRO A 41 3.43 6.23 -6.36
C PRO A 41 2.04 5.75 -5.91
N LEU A 42 1.12 5.54 -6.86
CA LEU A 42 -0.24 5.04 -6.60
C LEU A 42 -0.22 3.61 -6.05
N MET A 43 0.60 2.74 -6.62
CA MET A 43 0.76 1.35 -6.18
C MET A 43 1.36 1.28 -4.77
N LEU A 44 2.40 2.07 -4.50
CA LEU A 44 3.01 2.18 -3.18
C LEU A 44 2.00 2.69 -2.13
N LEU A 45 1.22 3.73 -2.45
CA LEU A 45 0.17 4.24 -1.56
C LEU A 45 -0.89 3.16 -1.25
N LYS A 46 -1.36 2.41 -2.26
CA LYS A 46 -2.31 1.30 -2.07
C LYS A 46 -1.74 0.25 -1.11
N ASN A 47 -0.46 -0.10 -1.28
CA ASN A 47 0.21 -1.08 -0.43
C ASN A 47 0.38 -0.59 1.01
N ILE A 48 0.79 0.67 1.22
CA ILE A 48 0.87 1.27 2.56
C ILE A 48 -0.50 1.23 3.25
N ASN A 49 -1.57 1.61 2.55
CA ASN A 49 -2.92 1.57 3.11
C ASN A 49 -3.37 0.16 3.49
N ASN A 50 -3.05 -0.85 2.67
CA ASN A 50 -3.31 -2.25 2.99
C ASN A 50 -2.54 -2.69 4.25
N LEU A 51 -1.27 -2.29 4.38
CA LEU A 51 -0.46 -2.57 5.57
C LEU A 51 -1.05 -1.92 6.83
N ILE A 52 -1.53 -0.67 6.74
CA ILE A 52 -2.23 0.00 7.84
C ILE A 52 -3.47 -0.81 8.27
N LEU A 53 -4.26 -1.27 7.31
CA LEU A 53 -5.46 -2.08 7.59
C LEU A 53 -5.09 -3.39 8.29
N SER A 54 -4.11 -4.11 7.76
CA SER A 54 -3.62 -5.35 8.36
C SER A 54 -3.08 -5.13 9.77
N ALA A 55 -2.27 -4.09 9.98
CA ALA A 55 -1.74 -3.76 11.31
C ALA A 55 -2.83 -3.35 12.30
N LYS A 56 -3.87 -2.63 11.87
CA LYS A 56 -5.06 -2.34 12.69
C LYS A 56 -5.82 -3.62 13.06
N ASN A 57 -5.99 -4.55 12.12
CA ASN A 57 -6.64 -5.83 12.37
C ASN A 57 -5.87 -6.66 13.38
N ILE A 58 -4.54 -6.75 13.23
CA ILE A 58 -3.65 -7.43 14.18
C ILE A 58 -3.81 -6.79 15.57
N ARG A 59 -3.71 -5.45 15.66
CA ARG A 59 -3.91 -4.71 16.92
C ARG A 59 -5.28 -5.01 17.54
N GLY A 60 -6.34 -5.04 16.75
CA GLY A 60 -7.69 -5.42 17.18
C GLY A 60 -7.74 -6.81 17.78
N CYS A 61 -7.18 -7.81 17.08
CA CYS A 61 -7.11 -9.20 17.54
C CYS A 61 -6.35 -9.33 18.86
N PHE A 62 -5.22 -8.64 19.01
CA PHE A 62 -4.46 -8.60 20.26
C PHE A 62 -5.29 -8.04 21.42
N ARG A 63 -6.02 -6.93 21.18
CA ARG A 63 -6.88 -6.34 22.19
C ARG A 63 -8.03 -7.27 22.60
N THR A 64 -8.62 -8.02 21.68
CA THR A 64 -9.77 -8.90 21.97
C THR A 64 -9.40 -10.25 22.58
N HIS A 65 -8.20 -10.78 22.32
CA HIS A 65 -7.88 -12.17 22.67
C HIS A 65 -6.79 -12.33 23.75
N TYR A 66 -6.07 -11.26 24.09
CA TYR A 66 -4.89 -11.34 24.97
C TYR A 66 -4.93 -10.36 26.15
N TYR A 67 -6.11 -10.02 26.66
CA TYR A 67 -6.31 -8.97 27.69
C TYR A 67 -5.50 -9.16 29.00
N GLY A 68 -4.91 -10.33 29.25
CA GLY A 68 -4.06 -10.60 30.43
C GLY A 68 -2.63 -11.08 30.14
N SER A 69 -2.25 -11.33 28.89
CA SER A 69 -0.95 -11.94 28.52
C SER A 69 -0.32 -11.35 27.26
N ALA A 70 -0.92 -10.31 26.66
CA ALA A 70 -0.34 -9.60 25.53
C ALA A 70 1.01 -9.00 25.93
N ASN A 71 2.08 -9.40 25.22
CA ASN A 71 3.40 -8.82 25.41
C ASN A 71 3.34 -7.30 25.15
N PRO A 72 3.59 -6.43 26.16
CA PRO A 72 3.55 -4.97 25.99
C PRO A 72 4.47 -4.49 24.86
N GLN A 73 5.62 -5.13 24.69
CA GLN A 73 6.58 -4.81 23.63
C GLN A 73 6.01 -5.05 22.23
N LEU A 74 5.19 -6.09 22.06
CA LEU A 74 4.53 -6.36 20.78
C LEU A 74 3.46 -5.30 20.47
N TRP A 75 2.73 -4.85 21.49
CA TRP A 75 1.76 -3.75 21.33
C TRP A 75 2.42 -2.43 20.96
N GLU A 76 3.53 -2.09 21.61
CA GLU A 76 4.35 -0.91 21.28
C GLU A 76 4.89 -1.01 19.85
N THR A 77 5.41 -2.18 19.47
CA THR A 77 5.91 -2.43 18.11
C THR A 77 4.82 -2.22 17.07
N ILE A 78 3.63 -2.81 17.25
CA ILE A 78 2.50 -2.64 16.33
C ILE A 78 2.07 -1.16 16.26
N SER A 79 2.10 -0.46 17.38
CA SER A 79 1.73 0.96 17.45
C SER A 79 2.74 1.85 16.71
N ALA A 80 4.04 1.62 16.90
CA ALA A 80 5.10 2.34 16.18
C ALA A 80 5.06 2.06 14.67
N VAL A 81 4.84 0.80 14.26
CA VAL A 81 4.65 0.45 12.85
C VAL A 81 3.45 1.17 12.25
N LEU A 82 2.32 1.22 12.97
CA LEU A 82 1.14 1.96 12.52
C LEU A 82 1.41 3.46 12.35
N GLU A 83 2.12 4.07 13.29
CA GLU A 83 2.50 5.49 13.22
C GLU A 83 3.35 5.76 11.96
N HIS A 84 4.43 5.00 11.77
CA HIS A 84 5.29 5.13 10.59
C HIS A 84 4.56 4.90 9.26
N LEU A 85 3.64 3.93 9.20
CA LEU A 85 2.85 3.68 7.99
C LEU A 85 1.89 4.84 7.70
N ASN A 86 1.25 5.41 8.73
CA ASN A 86 0.38 6.58 8.57
C ASN A 86 1.16 7.81 8.09
N GLU A 87 2.35 8.06 8.64
CA GLU A 87 3.24 9.13 8.18
C GLU A 87 3.68 8.91 6.73
N SER A 88 4.09 7.70 6.39
CA SER A 88 4.47 7.33 5.02
C SER A 88 3.32 7.54 4.02
N SER A 89 2.09 7.18 4.42
CA SER A 89 0.88 7.46 3.62
C SER A 89 0.69 8.96 3.38
N LYS A 90 0.84 9.79 4.41
CA LYS A 90 0.71 11.26 4.29
C LYS A 90 1.78 11.84 3.37
N ILE A 91 3.03 11.41 3.51
CA ILE A 91 4.14 11.85 2.65
C ILE A 91 3.85 11.49 1.19
N MET A 92 3.41 10.27 0.92
CA MET A 92 3.10 9.81 -0.43
C MET A 92 1.90 10.55 -1.04
N GLN A 93 0.84 10.78 -0.26
CA GLN A 93 -0.30 11.59 -0.71
C GLN A 93 0.13 13.03 -1.03
N ASN A 94 0.95 13.64 -0.19
CA ASN A 94 1.48 14.99 -0.43
C ASN A 94 2.35 15.05 -1.70
N TYR A 95 3.20 14.05 -1.92
CA TYR A 95 3.97 13.91 -3.16
C TYR A 95 3.04 13.84 -4.37
N MET A 96 2.04 12.96 -4.33
CA MET A 96 1.09 12.80 -5.44
C MET A 96 0.28 14.06 -5.71
N ASN A 97 -0.13 14.82 -4.69
CA ASN A 97 -0.86 16.08 -4.85
C ASN A 97 0.00 17.15 -5.53
N LYS A 98 1.24 17.33 -5.07
CA LYS A 98 2.19 18.30 -5.64
C LYS A 98 2.57 17.99 -7.10
N HIS A 99 2.58 16.71 -7.46
CA HIS A 99 2.88 16.28 -8.82
C HIS A 99 1.64 16.19 -9.72
N HIS A 100 0.42 16.06 -9.16
CA HIS A 100 -0.84 16.18 -9.92
C HIS A 100 -1.15 17.62 -10.34
N GLU A 101 -0.75 18.62 -9.55
CA GLU A 101 -0.97 20.04 -9.89
C GLU A 101 -0.11 20.53 -11.07
N LYS A 102 0.95 19.79 -11.44
CA LYS A 102 1.82 20.14 -12.57
C LYS A 102 1.38 19.57 -13.92
N ASP A 103 0.47 18.59 -13.91
CA ASP A 103 -0.03 17.90 -15.09
C ASP A 103 -1.42 18.41 -15.54
N LYS A 104 -1.93 19.50 -14.95
CA LYS A 104 -3.15 20.22 -15.37
C LYS A 104 -2.80 21.53 -16.05
#